data_AF-A0A7I9J6R7-F1
#
_entry.id   AF-A0A7I9J6R7-F1
#
_cell.length_a   1.000
_cell.length_b   1.000
_cell.length_c   1.000
_cell.angle_alpha   90.00
_cell.angle_beta   90.00
_cell.angle_gamma   90.00
#
_symmetry.space_group_name_H-M   'P 1'
#
loop_
_entity.id
_entity.type
_entity.pdbx_description
1 polymer ?
#
loop_
_entity_poly.entity_id
_entity_poly.type
_entity_poly.pdbx_seq_one_letter_code
_entity_poly.pdbx_strand_id
1 'polypeptide(L)'
;MSWRPPAYRFRAKDLVKALCSDETDQSRLLLAAVQGNVELFADSMAWNGFLWLVMDTCKVDGKPLYSGQELGALKASLPIVWL
;
A
#
# COMPACT_ATOMS: atom_id res chain seq x y z
N MET A 1 -7.63 -15.40 -26.38
CA MET A 1 -7.80 -14.52 -25.20
C MET A 1 -6.51 -14.57 -24.40
N SER A 2 -5.83 -13.43 -24.22
CA SER A 2 -4.71 -13.31 -23.29
C SER A 2 -5.27 -13.38 -21.87
N TRP A 3 -4.95 -14.46 -21.14
CA TRP A 3 -5.32 -14.58 -19.74
C TRP A 3 -4.73 -13.41 -18.94
N ARG A 4 -5.54 -12.83 -18.04
CA ARG A 4 -5.12 -11.79 -17.09
C ARG A 4 -5.58 -12.18 -15.68
N PRO A 5 -4.77 -11.93 -14.65
CA PRO A 5 -5.18 -12.15 -13.28
C PRO A 5 -6.31 -11.17 -12.88
N PRO A 6 -7.12 -11.50 -11.86
CA PRO A 6 -8.11 -10.59 -11.31
C PRO A 6 -7.47 -9.28 -10.81
N ALA A 7 -8.14 -8.16 -11.08
CA ALA A 7 -7.66 -6.83 -10.72
C ALA A 7 -8.47 -6.23 -9.56
N TYR A 8 -7.78 -5.61 -8.60
CA TYR A 8 -8.40 -4.91 -7.47
C TYR A 8 -7.82 -3.51 -7.32
N ARG A 9 -8.68 -2.56 -6.93
CA ARG A 9 -8.27 -1.18 -6.66
C ARG A 9 -8.29 -0.88 -5.17
N PHE A 10 -7.14 -0.49 -4.63
CA PHE A 10 -7.01 -0.05 -3.25
C PHE A 10 -7.31 1.44 -3.11
N ARG A 11 -8.04 1.78 -2.06
CA ARG A 11 -8.18 3.14 -1.54
C ARG A 11 -7.25 3.32 -0.33
N ALA A 12 -7.15 4.53 0.20
CA ALA A 12 -6.30 4.81 1.37
C ALA A 12 -6.55 3.85 2.54
N LYS A 13 -7.81 3.56 2.88
CA LYS A 13 -8.17 2.61 3.95
C LYS A 13 -7.68 1.18 3.67
N ASP A 14 -7.62 0.79 2.40
CA ASP A 14 -7.23 -0.56 1.99
C ASP A 14 -5.71 -0.70 2.06
N LEU A 15 -4.96 0.37 1.72
CA LEU A 15 -3.51 0.45 1.94
C LEU A 15 -3.16 0.31 3.43
N VAL A 16 -3.89 0.99 4.32
CA VAL A 16 -3.69 0.84 5.77
C VAL A 16 -3.90 -0.62 6.20
N LYS A 17 -5.00 -1.25 5.78
CA LYS A 17 -5.26 -2.66 6.10
C LYS A 17 -4.21 -3.61 5.53
N ALA A 18 -3.73 -3.35 4.31
CA ALA A 18 -2.73 -4.17 3.64
C ALA A 18 -1.34 -4.08 4.27
N LEU A 19 -0.94 -2.89 4.71
CA LEU A 19 0.43 -2.59 5.14
C LEU A 19 0.61 -2.64 6.66
N CYS A 20 -0.46 -2.44 7.44
CA CYS A 20 -0.39 -2.33 8.90
C CYS A 20 -1.00 -3.53 9.64
N SER A 21 -1.43 -4.58 8.93
CA SER A 21 -1.96 -5.81 9.52
C SER A 21 -1.74 -6.98 8.56
N ASP A 22 -1.50 -8.17 9.10
CA ASP A 22 -1.29 -9.44 8.40
C ASP A 22 -2.54 -10.35 8.38
N GLU A 23 -3.61 -9.96 9.08
CA GLU A 23 -4.83 -10.77 9.20
C GLU A 23 -5.94 -10.35 8.21
N THR A 24 -5.79 -9.18 7.57
CA THR A 24 -6.82 -8.60 6.70
C THR A 24 -6.84 -9.24 5.31
N ASP A 25 -8.01 -9.22 4.66
CA ASP A 25 -8.11 -9.64 3.26
C ASP A 25 -7.21 -8.82 2.33
N GLN A 26 -7.01 -7.52 2.64
CA GLN A 26 -6.14 -6.64 1.88
C GLN A 26 -4.66 -7.07 1.97
N SER A 27 -4.23 -7.54 3.14
CA SER A 27 -2.86 -8.07 3.32
C SER A 27 -2.65 -9.37 2.55
N ARG A 28 -3.67 -10.25 2.53
CA ARG A 28 -3.67 -11.47 1.70
C ARG A 28 -3.66 -11.15 0.21
N LEU A 29 -4.41 -10.13 -0.22
CA LEU A 29 -4.37 -9.64 -1.60
C LEU A 29 -3.00 -9.08 -1.97
N LEU A 30 -2.32 -8.38 -1.05
CA LEU A 30 -0.95 -7.89 -1.25
C LEU A 30 0.02 -9.05 -1.48
N LEU A 31 -0.05 -10.11 -0.66
CA LEU A 31 0.75 -11.32 -0.84
C LEU A 31 0.42 -12.05 -2.15
N ALA A 32 -0.86 -12.17 -2.50
CA ALA A 32 -1.28 -12.74 -3.77
C ALA A 32 -0.75 -11.95 -4.97
N ALA A 33 -0.63 -10.62 -4.85
CA ALA A 33 -0.07 -9.77 -5.89
C ALA A 33 1.44 -9.98 -6.07
N VAL A 34 2.19 -10.18 -4.98
CA VAL A 34 3.61 -10.59 -5.05
C VAL A 34 3.78 -11.90 -5.83
N GLN A 35 2.82 -12.82 -5.68
CA GLN A 35 2.83 -14.11 -6.38
C GLN A 35 2.34 -14.04 -7.83
N GLY A 36 1.87 -12.88 -8.30
CA GLY A 36 1.29 -12.70 -9.64
C GLY A 36 -0.11 -13.29 -9.80
N ASN A 37 -0.78 -13.66 -8.71
CA ASN A 37 -2.13 -14.23 -8.72
C ASN A 37 -3.22 -13.17 -8.91
N VAL A 38 -2.95 -11.93 -8.51
CA VAL A 38 -3.83 -10.77 -8.66
C VAL A 38 -3.02 -9.55 -9.07
N GLU A 39 -3.70 -8.55 -9.64
CA GLU A 39 -3.10 -7.25 -9.95
C GLU A 39 -3.73 -6.18 -9.06
N LEU A 40 -2.90 -5.35 -8.43
CA LEU A 40 -3.35 -4.29 -7.53
C LEU A 40 -3.11 -2.93 -8.16
N PHE A 41 -4.09 -2.05 -8.01
CA PHE A 41 -4.05 -0.67 -8.49
C PHE A 41 -4.31 0.30 -7.35
N ALA A 42 -3.58 1.41 -7.32
CA ALA A 42 -3.86 2.51 -6.40
C ALA A 42 -3.51 3.84 -7.09
N ASP A 43 -4.26 4.89 -6.78
CA ASP A 43 -3.96 6.23 -7.27
C ASP A 43 -3.09 7.01 -6.27
N SER A 44 -2.57 8.14 -6.74
CA SER A 44 -1.77 9.05 -5.90
C SER A 44 -2.55 9.59 -4.69
N MET A 45 -3.88 9.68 -4.76
CA MET A 45 -4.72 10.13 -3.65
C MET A 45 -4.75 9.10 -2.51
N ALA A 46 -4.85 7.81 -2.85
CA ALA A 46 -4.78 6.72 -1.89
C ALA A 46 -3.43 6.71 -1.16
N TRP A 47 -2.33 6.91 -1.89
CA TRP A 47 -0.99 6.99 -1.30
C TRP A 47 -0.85 8.20 -0.38
N ASN A 48 -1.29 9.38 -0.81
CA ASN A 48 -1.21 10.58 0.02
C ASN A 48 -2.02 10.45 1.31
N GLY A 49 -3.21 9.81 1.27
CA GLY A 49 -3.99 9.52 2.46
C GLY A 49 -3.26 8.60 3.44
N PHE A 50 -2.57 7.58 2.93
CA PHE A 50 -1.72 6.69 3.74
C PHE A 50 -0.52 7.44 4.35
N LEU A 51 0.19 8.24 3.54
CA LEU A 51 1.34 9.04 3.99
C LEU A 51 0.96 9.97 5.14
N TRP A 52 -0.16 10.69 5.00
CA TRP A 52 -0.64 11.60 6.04
C TRP A 52 -0.88 10.87 7.36
N LEU A 53 -1.52 9.69 7.31
CA LEU A 53 -1.77 8.90 8.50
C LEU A 53 -0.46 8.47 9.16
N VAL A 54 0.49 7.92 8.40
CA VAL A 54 1.77 7.44 8.95
C VAL A 54 2.59 8.57 9.54
N MET A 55 2.71 9.69 8.82
CA MET A 55 3.46 10.86 9.31
C MET A 55 2.84 11.47 10.56
N ASP A 56 1.51 11.38 10.73
CA ASP A 56 0.83 11.93 11.88
C ASP A 56 0.83 11.00 13.11
N THR A 57 0.73 9.68 12.89
CA THR A 57 0.59 8.67 13.95
C THR A 57 1.91 8.06 14.40
N CYS A 58 2.82 7.74 13.47
CA CYS A 58 4.10 7.12 13.78
C CYS A 58 5.14 8.19 14.11
N LYS A 59 5.12 8.70 15.35
CA LYS A 59 6.07 9.71 15.84
C LYS A 59 6.81 9.23 17.09
N VAL A 60 8.08 9.61 17.19
CA VAL A 60 8.90 9.47 18.41
C VAL A 60 9.38 10.86 18.79
N ASP A 61 9.14 11.28 20.04
CA ASP A 61 9.43 12.63 20.54
C ASP A 61 8.87 13.76 19.65
N GLY A 62 7.67 13.54 19.10
CA GLY A 62 6.98 14.50 18.23
C GLY A 62 7.52 14.60 16.79
N LYS A 63 8.58 13.84 16.45
CA LYS A 63 9.14 13.78 15.09
C LYS A 63 8.62 12.54 14.35
N PRO A 64 8.32 12.63 13.05
CA PRO A 64 7.96 11.47 12.25
C PRO A 64 9.04 10.38 12.34
N LEU A 65 8.62 9.14 12.55
CA LEU A 65 9.51 7.97 12.65
C LEU A 65 10.19 7.67 11.30
N TYR A 66 9.47 7.90 10.20
CA TYR A 66 9.94 7.65 8.84
C TYR A 66 10.14 8.95 8.09
N SER A 67 11.25 9.05 7.36
CA SER A 67 11.50 10.12 6.39
C SER A 67 10.63 9.96 5.14
N GLY A 68 10.43 11.06 4.41
CA GLY A 68 9.74 11.02 3.12
C GLY A 68 10.44 10.12 2.09
N GLN A 69 11.77 10.00 2.17
CA GLN A 69 12.55 9.13 1.28
C GLN A 69 12.29 7.65 1.56
N GLU A 70 12.25 7.24 2.84
CA GLU A 70 11.94 5.86 3.23
C GLU A 70 10.52 5.46 2.83
N LEU A 71 9.54 6.36 3.01
CA LEU A 71 8.17 6.13 2.56
C LEU A 71 8.08 6.05 1.02
N GLY A 72 8.86 6.86 0.30
CA GLY A 72 8.97 6.76 -1.16
C GLY A 72 9.55 5.42 -1.62
N ALA A 73 10.59 4.93 -0.93
CA ALA A 73 11.17 3.61 -1.20
C ALA A 73 10.18 2.47 -0.90
N LEU A 74 9.41 2.59 0.20
CA LEU A 74 8.32 1.67 0.51
C LEU A 74 7.32 1.63 -0.64
N LYS A 75 6.83 2.78 -1.11
CA LYS A 75 5.88 2.88 -2.25
C LYS A 75 6.37 2.12 -3.47
N ALA A 76 7.66 2.28 -3.81
CA ALA A 76 8.27 1.67 -4.98
C ALA A 76 8.44 0.14 -4.85
N SER A 77 8.52 -0.37 -3.62
CA SER A 77 8.65 -1.81 -3.35
C SER A 77 7.33 -2.59 -3.41
N LEU A 78 6.19 -1.90 -3.40
CA LEU A 78 4.89 -2.56 -3.36
C LEU A 78 4.48 -3.13 -4.73
N PRO A 79 3.85 -4.32 -4.77
CA PRO A 79 3.32 -4.94 -6.00
C PRO A 79 2.02 -4.25 -6.45
N ILE A 80 2.04 -2.92 -6.57
CA ILE A 80 0.90 -2.08 -6.90
C ILE A 80 1.22 -1.24 -8.12
N VAL A 81 0.34 -1.28 -9.11
CA VAL A 81 0.36 -0.39 -10.27
C VAL A 81 -0.23 0.97 -9.85
N TRP A 82 0.60 2.01 -9.92
CA TRP A 82 0.21 3.37 -9.55
C TRP A 82 -0.43 4.08 -10.74
N LEU A 83 -1.70 4.49 -10.59
CA LEU A 83 -2.51 5.20 -11.59
C LEU A 83 -2.41 6.72 -11.47
#